data_AF-A0A3G3G5R3-F1
#
_entry.id   AF-A0A3G3G5R3-F1
#
_cell.length_a   1.000
_cell.length_b   1.000
_cell.length_c   1.000
_cell.angle_alpha   90.00
_cell.angle_beta   90.00
_cell.angle_gamma   90.00
#
_symmetry.space_group_name_H-M   'P 1'
#
loop_
_entity.id
_entity.type
_entity.pdbx_description
1 polymer ?
#
loop_
_entity_poly.entity_id
_entity_poly.type
_entity_poly.pdbx_seq_one_letter_code
_entity_poly.pdbx_strand_id
1 'polypeptide(L)'
;MIIILLSVGFTLIISSAVMIIASLLAKKTIMDREKNSPFECGFDPKGSARLPFSLRFFLIAVIFLIFDVEITLLLPLAMIINLSNILAWTLTGLSFIIILLLGLYHEWNQGALEWAY
;
A
#
# COMPACT_ATOMS: atom_id res chain seq x y z
N MET A 1 19.71 11.56 -11.77
CA MET A 1 19.93 11.07 -10.38
C MET A 1 20.16 12.21 -9.39
N ILE A 2 21.14 13.10 -9.61
CA ILE A 2 21.40 14.25 -8.72
C ILE A 2 20.19 15.18 -8.61
N ILE A 3 19.51 15.49 -9.72
CA ILE A 3 18.30 16.33 -9.73
C ILE A 3 17.16 15.70 -8.90
N ILE A 4 17.03 14.37 -8.93
CA ILE A 4 16.02 13.62 -8.16
C ILE A 4 16.35 13.67 -6.66
N LEU A 5 17.64 13.52 -6.30
CA LEU A 5 18.07 13.63 -4.92
C LEU A 5 17.83 15.05 -4.36
N LEU A 6 18.12 16.07 -5.19
CA LEU A 6 17.88 17.47 -4.83
C LEU A 6 16.39 17.77 -4.66
N SER A 7 15.52 17.26 -5.53
CA SER A 7 14.08 17.48 -5.40
C SER A 7 13.50 16.81 -4.16
N VAL A 8 13.93 15.58 -3.83
CA VAL A 8 13.53 14.88 -2.59
C VAL A 8 14.05 15.61 -1.35
N GLY A 9 15.29 16.09 -1.36
CA GLY A 9 15.83 16.89 -0.26
C GLY A 9 15.03 18.17 -0.04
N PHE A 10 14.68 18.86 -1.13
CA PHE A 10 13.93 20.11 -1.07
C PHE A 10 12.51 19.93 -0.51
N THR A 11 11.79 18.86 -0.88
CA THR A 11 10.46 18.58 -0.35
C THR A 11 10.48 18.24 1.15
N LEU A 12 11.49 17.50 1.61
CA LEU A 12 11.69 17.20 3.03
C LEU A 12 12.01 18.47 3.84
N ILE A 13 12.85 19.35 3.31
CA ILE A 13 13.19 20.63 3.97
C ILE A 13 11.94 21.52 4.09
N ILE A 14 11.16 21.66 3.01
CA ILE A 14 9.95 22.50 3.06
C ILE A 14 8.92 21.94 4.02
N SER A 15 8.61 20.64 3.96
CA SER A 15 7.61 20.02 4.83
C SER A 15 7.97 20.12 6.31
N SER A 16 9.24 19.89 6.66
CA SER A 16 9.75 20.07 8.02
C SER A 16 9.74 21.53 8.47
N ALA A 17 10.15 22.46 7.60
CA ALA A 17 10.12 23.90 7.91
C ALA A 17 8.68 24.38 8.20
N VAL A 18 7.71 23.98 7.38
CA VAL A 18 6.29 24.32 7.60
C VAL A 18 5.79 23.74 8.92
N MET A 19 6.14 22.49 9.24
CA MET A 19 5.77 21.86 10.51
C MET A 19 6.38 22.59 11.72
N ILE A 20 7.66 22.98 11.64
CA ILE A 20 8.33 23.73 12.71
C ILE A 20 7.69 25.09 12.88
N ILE A 21 7.51 25.86 11.80
CA ILE A 21 6.89 27.19 11.83
C ILE A 21 5.47 27.10 12.42
N ALA A 22 4.66 26.12 11.98
CA ALA A 22 3.33 25.90 12.52
C ALA A 22 3.37 25.56 14.02
N SER A 23 4.31 24.75 14.47
CA SER A 23 4.46 24.40 15.89
C SER A 23 4.93 25.57 16.76
N LEU A 24 5.79 26.45 16.22
CA LEU A 24 6.29 27.65 16.90
C LEU A 24 5.20 28.74 16.99
N LEU A 25 4.41 28.91 15.92
CA LEU A 25 3.28 29.82 15.88
C LEU A 25 2.09 29.31 16.70
N ALA A 26 1.93 27.99 16.84
CA ALA A 26 0.88 27.38 17.64
C ALA A 26 1.13 27.63 19.14
N LYS A 27 0.54 28.69 19.66
CA LYS A 27 0.55 29.02 21.09
C LYS A 27 -0.20 27.94 21.90
N LYS A 28 0.52 26.94 22.42
CA LYS A 28 0.00 25.96 23.40
C LYS A 28 0.29 26.44 24.83
N THR A 29 -0.31 27.55 25.26
CA THR A 29 -0.06 28.08 26.62
C THR A 29 -0.78 27.32 27.73
N ILE A 30 -1.90 26.65 27.42
CA ILE A 30 -2.68 25.93 28.41
C ILE A 30 -2.88 24.51 27.87
N MET A 31 -2.31 23.54 28.58
CA MET A 31 -2.59 22.13 28.35
C MET A 31 -3.90 21.80 29.06
N ASP A 32 -5.00 21.91 28.33
CA ASP A 32 -6.30 21.46 28.82
C ASP A 32 -6.39 19.93 28.68
N ARG A 33 -6.80 19.25 29.75
CA ARG A 33 -7.00 17.80 29.77
C ARG A 33 -8.02 17.38 28.70
N GLU A 34 -9.10 18.14 28.55
CA GLU A 34 -10.19 17.83 27.62
C GLU A 34 -9.79 18.05 26.16
N LYS A 35 -8.77 18.88 25.89
CA LYS A 35 -8.18 19.03 24.56
C LYS A 35 -7.27 17.85 24.19
N ASN A 36 -6.70 17.19 25.19
CA ASN A 36 -5.82 16.04 25.02
C ASN A 36 -6.58 14.70 25.11
N SER A 37 -7.85 14.70 25.53
CA SER A 37 -8.69 13.51 25.53
C SER A 37 -9.22 13.17 24.12
N PRO A 38 -9.51 11.89 23.83
CA PRO A 38 -10.13 11.48 22.57
C PRO A 38 -11.44 12.22 22.28
N PHE A 39 -11.72 12.41 20.99
CA PHE A 39 -12.93 13.09 20.52
C PHE A 39 -14.20 12.28 20.82
N GLU A 40 -15.30 12.99 21.10
CA GLU A 40 -16.65 12.48 21.38
C GLU A 40 -16.77 11.55 22.60
N CYS A 41 -16.74 12.18 23.79
CA CYS A 41 -17.23 11.67 25.07
C CYS A 41 -16.29 10.79 25.91
N GLY A 42 -14.97 10.89 25.71
CA GLY A 42 -14.03 10.25 26.65
C GLY A 42 -14.14 8.72 26.64
N PHE A 43 -14.56 8.15 25.51
CA PHE A 43 -14.23 6.75 25.26
C PHE A 43 -12.69 6.67 25.23
N ASP A 44 -12.10 6.17 26.32
CA ASP A 44 -10.79 5.53 26.23
C ASP A 44 -10.85 4.62 25.01
N PRO A 45 -9.82 4.58 24.13
CA PRO A 45 -9.78 3.63 23.04
C PRO A 45 -10.03 2.24 23.63
N LYS A 46 -11.27 1.77 23.54
CA LYS A 46 -11.75 0.64 24.32
C LYS A 46 -11.24 -0.59 23.63
N GLY A 47 -10.08 -1.05 24.07
CA GLY A 47 -9.74 -2.45 24.05
C GLY A 47 -8.26 -2.72 24.13
N SER A 48 -7.95 -3.92 24.62
CA SER A 48 -6.62 -4.49 24.51
C SER A 48 -6.11 -4.42 23.07
N ALA A 49 -4.80 -4.32 22.88
CA ALA A 49 -4.15 -4.45 21.56
C ALA A 49 -4.46 -5.77 20.80
N ARG A 50 -5.19 -6.70 21.43
CA ARG A 50 -5.61 -8.00 20.92
C ARG A 50 -7.11 -8.09 20.58
N LEU A 51 -7.79 -6.96 20.39
CA LEU A 51 -9.14 -7.00 19.86
C LEU A 51 -9.11 -7.70 18.49
N PRO A 52 -9.98 -8.70 18.26
CA PRO A 52 -10.07 -9.33 16.95
C PRO A 52 -10.56 -8.28 15.94
N PHE A 53 -9.68 -7.92 15.03
CA PHE A 53 -10.02 -7.11 13.85
C PHE A 53 -10.62 -8.03 12.78
N SER A 54 -11.31 -7.47 11.79
CA SER A 54 -11.90 -8.29 10.73
C SER A 54 -10.80 -8.97 9.90
N LEU A 55 -10.88 -10.30 9.78
CA LEU A 55 -9.95 -11.10 8.96
C LEU A 55 -9.94 -10.70 7.49
N ARG A 56 -10.96 -9.95 7.04
CA ARG A 56 -11.06 -9.41 5.68
C ARG A 56 -9.91 -8.47 5.34
N PHE A 57 -9.50 -7.58 6.26
CA PHE A 57 -8.35 -6.69 5.99
C PHE A 57 -7.03 -7.46 5.88
N PHE A 58 -6.90 -8.55 6.64
CA PHE A 58 -5.75 -9.44 6.53
C PHE A 58 -5.71 -10.16 5.17
N LEU A 59 -6.85 -10.71 4.73
CA LEU A 59 -6.94 -11.37 3.41
C LEU A 59 -6.59 -10.41 2.28
N ILE A 60 -7.11 -9.18 2.29
CA ILE A 60 -6.78 -8.16 1.29
C ILE A 60 -5.27 -7.87 1.26
N ALA A 61 -4.62 -7.75 2.42
CA ALA A 61 -3.19 -7.50 2.51
C ALA A 61 -2.35 -8.66 1.92
N VAL A 62 -2.75 -9.91 2.20
CA VAL A 62 -2.08 -11.11 1.65
C VAL A 62 -2.26 -11.19 0.14
N ILE A 63 -3.48 -10.99 -0.36
CA ILE A 63 -3.81 -10.99 -1.78
C ILE A 63 -3.03 -9.89 -2.52
N PHE A 64 -2.98 -8.68 -1.97
CA PHE A 64 -2.21 -7.57 -2.52
C PHE A 64 -0.71 -7.90 -2.63
N LEU A 65 -0.13 -8.53 -1.61
CA LEU A 65 1.28 -8.93 -1.61
C LEU A 65 1.57 -9.94 -2.72
N ILE A 66 0.69 -10.93 -2.91
CA ILE A 66 0.84 -11.95 -3.97
C ILE A 66 0.76 -11.27 -5.34
N PHE A 67 -0.25 -10.43 -5.58
CA PHE A 67 -0.38 -9.73 -6.87
C PHE A 67 0.79 -8.79 -7.18
N ASP A 68 1.39 -8.14 -6.18
CA ASP A 68 2.57 -7.29 -6.37
C ASP A 68 3.78 -8.12 -6.85
N VAL A 69 3.96 -9.32 -6.31
CA VAL A 69 4.99 -10.27 -6.77
C VAL A 69 4.71 -10.75 -8.19
N GLU A 70 3.46 -11.06 -8.53
CA GLU A 70 3.08 -11.48 -9.88
C GLU A 70 3.34 -10.40 -10.93
N ILE A 71 3.01 -9.13 -10.64
CA ILE A 71 3.29 -7.99 -11.52
C ILE A 71 4.80 -7.79 -11.67
N THR A 72 5.56 -7.94 -10.59
CA THR A 72 7.03 -7.85 -10.65
C THR A 72 7.64 -8.92 -11.57
N LEU A 73 7.06 -10.13 -11.59
CA LEU A 73 7.47 -11.19 -12.52
C LEU A 73 7.03 -10.94 -13.98
N LEU A 74 5.94 -10.21 -14.19
CA LEU A 74 5.44 -9.86 -15.52
C LEU A 74 6.28 -8.74 -16.17
N LEU A 75 6.79 -7.79 -15.40
CA LEU A 75 7.51 -6.61 -15.91
C LEU A 75 8.74 -6.92 -16.79
N PRO A 76 9.60 -7.91 -16.49
CA PRO A 76 10.68 -8.34 -17.37
C PRO A 76 10.22 -8.83 -18.74
N LEU A 77 9.04 -9.47 -18.83
CA LEU A 77 8.50 -9.96 -20.10
C LEU A 77 8.35 -8.81 -21.10
N ALA A 78 7.88 -7.63 -20.65
CA ALA A 78 7.73 -6.46 -21.52
C ALA A 78 9.06 -5.93 -22.07
N MET A 79 10.16 -6.06 -21.32
CA MET A 79 11.47 -5.53 -21.74
C MET A 79 12.25 -6.48 -22.66
N ILE A 80 11.99 -7.79 -22.59
CA ILE A 80 12.81 -8.83 -23.25
C ILE A 80 12.38 -9.11 -24.71
N ILE A 81 11.31 -8.46 -25.21
CA ILE A 81 10.80 -8.63 -26.58
C ILE A 81 11.90 -8.51 -27.64
N ASN A 82 12.75 -7.49 -27.52
CA ASN A 82 13.79 -7.21 -28.52
C ASN A 82 15.04 -8.08 -28.38
N LEU A 83 15.18 -8.82 -27.27
CA LEU A 83 16.36 -9.63 -26.95
C LEU A 83 16.17 -11.12 -27.20
N SER A 84 14.93 -11.56 -27.37
CA SER A 84 14.55 -12.97 -27.45
C SER A 84 13.85 -13.30 -28.76
N ASN A 85 13.79 -14.59 -29.11
CA ASN A 85 13.00 -15.01 -30.26
C ASN A 85 11.52 -14.75 -30.00
N ILE A 86 10.86 -14.03 -30.92
CA ILE A 86 9.45 -13.65 -30.82
C ILE A 86 8.53 -14.86 -30.55
N LEU A 87 8.81 -16.03 -31.14
CA LEU A 87 7.97 -17.21 -30.97
C LEU A 87 8.13 -17.85 -29.58
N ALA A 88 9.35 -17.82 -29.02
CA ALA A 88 9.59 -18.27 -27.66
C ALA A 88 8.96 -17.31 -26.65
N TRP A 89 9.15 -16.00 -26.87
CA TRP A 89 8.58 -14.94 -26.04
C TRP A 89 7.06 -15.00 -25.96
N THR A 90 6.37 -15.17 -27.10
CA THR A 90 4.91 -15.27 -27.13
C THR A 90 4.42 -16.53 -26.43
N LEU A 91 5.05 -17.69 -26.67
CA LEU A 91 4.63 -18.95 -26.05
C LEU A 91 4.79 -18.91 -24.53
N THR A 92 5.95 -18.45 -24.03
CA THR A 92 6.19 -18.33 -22.59
C THR A 92 5.28 -17.28 -21.96
N GLY A 93 5.13 -16.12 -22.60
CA GLY A 93 4.28 -15.04 -22.11
C GLY A 93 2.80 -15.44 -22.02
N LEU A 94 2.27 -16.11 -23.05
CA LEU A 94 0.90 -16.63 -23.04
C LEU A 94 0.72 -17.70 -21.96
N SER A 95 1.65 -18.65 -21.84
CA SER A 95 1.57 -19.68 -20.81
C SER A 95 1.55 -19.08 -19.39
N PHE A 96 2.38 -18.06 -19.15
CA PHE A 96 2.47 -17.38 -17.87
C PHE A 96 1.17 -16.61 -17.54
N ILE A 97 0.64 -15.83 -18.50
CA ILE A 97 -0.61 -15.09 -18.32
C ILE A 97 -1.79 -16.02 -18.05
N ILE A 98 -1.87 -17.16 -18.75
CA ILE A 98 -2.93 -18.15 -18.52
C ILE A 98 -2.89 -18.69 -17.10
N ILE A 99 -1.71 -19.01 -16.57
CA ILE A 99 -1.56 -19.51 -15.20
C ILE A 99 -2.05 -18.47 -14.19
N LEU A 100 -1.65 -17.20 -14.36
CA LEU A 100 -2.08 -16.11 -13.48
C LEU A 100 -3.61 -15.90 -13.53
N LEU A 101 -4.19 -15.89 -14.73
CA LEU A 101 -5.64 -15.74 -14.91
C LEU A 101 -6.44 -16.90 -14.27
N LEU A 102 -5.94 -18.13 -14.38
CA LEU A 102 -6.57 -19.29 -13.73
C LEU A 102 -6.48 -19.19 -12.20
N GLY A 103 -5.36 -18.73 -11.66
CA GLY A 103 -5.19 -18.45 -10.22
C GLY A 103 -6.19 -17.41 -9.72
N LEU A 104 -6.28 -16.27 -10.40
CA LEU A 104 -7.23 -15.20 -10.09
C LEU A 104 -8.69 -15.69 -10.16
N TYR A 105 -9.05 -16.48 -11.17
CA TYR A 105 -10.41 -17.01 -11.29
C TYR A 105 -10.74 -17.98 -10.16
N HIS A 106 -9.77 -18.80 -9.74
CA HIS A 106 -9.94 -19.68 -8.59
C HIS A 106 -10.14 -18.88 -7.30
N GLU A 107 -9.34 -17.84 -7.05
CA GLU A 107 -9.47 -16.96 -5.88
C GLU A 107 -10.81 -16.22 -5.84
N TRP A 108 -11.28 -15.74 -7.00
CA TRP A 108 -12.60 -15.15 -7.13
C TRP A 108 -13.68 -16.16 -6.73
N ASN A 109 -13.64 -17.38 -7.28
CA ASN A 109 -14.64 -18.40 -6.98
C ASN A 109 -14.65 -18.81 -5.50
N GLN A 110 -13.55 -18.61 -4.76
CA GLN A 110 -13.48 -18.82 -3.31
C GLN A 110 -14.02 -17.63 -2.49
N GLY A 111 -14.50 -16.57 -3.13
CA GLY A 111 -15.05 -15.38 -2.47
C GLY A 111 -14.01 -14.52 -1.77
N ALA A 112 -12.70 -14.73 -2.03
CA ALA A 112 -11.62 -14.00 -1.36
C ALA A 112 -11.60 -12.51 -1.72
N LEU A 113 -12.18 -12.15 -2.88
CA LEU A 113 -12.29 -10.80 -3.42
C LEU A 113 -13.63 -10.11 -3.09
N GLU A 114 -14.57 -10.80 -2.46
CA GLU A 114 -15.88 -10.23 -2.14
C GLU A 114 -15.79 -9.36 -0.87
N TRP A 115 -15.94 -8.05 -1.05
CA TRP A 115 -15.78 -7.07 0.02
C TRP A 115 -16.98 -7.01 0.98
N ALA A 116 -18.18 -7.30 0.49
CA ALA A 116 -19.40 -7.27 1.28
C ALA A 116 -20.49 -8.20 0.73
N TYR A 117 -20.92 -9.13 1.57
CA TYR A 117 -22.34 -9.30 1.87
C TYR A 117 -22.58 -8.71 3.27
#